data_AF-A0A7S3XM59-F1
#
_entry.id   AF-A0A7S3XM59-F1
#
_cell.length_a   1.000
_cell.length_b   1.000
_cell.length_c   1.000
_cell.angle_alpha   90.00
_cell.angle_beta   90.00
_cell.angle_gamma   90.00
#
_symmetry.space_group_name_H-M   'P 1'
#
loop_
_entity.id
_entity.type
_entity.pdbx_description
1 polymer ?
#
loop_
_entity_poly.entity_id
_entity_poly.type
_entity_poly.pdbx_seq_one_letter_code
_entity_poly.pdbx_strand_id
1 'polypeptide(L)'
;NVDAGLPVGTIFGVYRKQSVDQSGQEALMQRGKQTVAAGYCLYGAATILVISTGNGVNGFTLDTKKGQFILTYPDMRIPQRGNTYYFNEANSLTWSPGIQSWIRTIKQGLGETGEQYRQIYMGALVADLHQLMLAGGVFGYPADARNPRGKLRLLYEGNPISYLIEQAGGVSVVGSSSGPQRVLDIEPLELHQREPLIFGSREDIYELYTHLEKED
;
A
#
# COMPACT_ATOMS: atom_id res chain seq x y z
N ASN A 1 -5.49 -16.23 -7.25
CA ASN A 1 -5.23 -15.38 -8.44
C ASN A 1 -4.45 -16.10 -9.53
N VAL A 2 -3.29 -16.71 -9.24
CA VAL A 2 -2.49 -17.45 -10.25
C VAL A 2 -3.33 -18.48 -11.01
N ASP A 3 -3.91 -19.46 -10.31
CA ASP A 3 -4.71 -20.53 -10.95
C ASP A 3 -5.96 -20.02 -11.68
N ALA A 4 -6.45 -18.85 -11.29
CA ALA A 4 -7.63 -18.21 -11.88
C ALA A 4 -7.28 -17.29 -13.06
N GLY A 5 -5.99 -17.16 -13.43
CA GLY A 5 -5.54 -16.25 -14.48
C GLY A 5 -5.73 -14.76 -14.17
N LEU A 6 -5.87 -14.41 -12.89
CA LEU A 6 -6.03 -13.03 -12.44
C LEU A 6 -4.68 -12.33 -12.27
N PRO A 7 -4.64 -10.99 -12.29
CA PRO A 7 -3.40 -10.25 -12.13
C PRO A 7 -2.62 -10.63 -10.86
N VAL A 8 -1.32 -10.74 -11.00
CA VAL A 8 -0.35 -11.00 -9.93
C VAL A 8 0.86 -10.08 -10.10
N GLY A 9 1.84 -10.14 -9.20
CA GLY A 9 2.99 -9.27 -9.31
C GLY A 9 4.17 -9.64 -8.43
N THR A 10 5.25 -8.92 -8.63
CA THR A 10 6.47 -8.96 -7.82
C THR A 10 6.63 -7.61 -7.12
N ILE A 11 7.02 -7.61 -5.85
CA ILE A 11 7.33 -6.41 -5.07
C ILE A 11 8.78 -6.49 -4.63
N PHE A 12 9.51 -5.38 -4.66
CA PHE A 12 10.89 -5.34 -4.18
C PHE A 12 11.22 -4.01 -3.51
N GLY A 13 12.13 -4.08 -2.54
CA GLY A 13 12.77 -2.93 -1.90
C GLY A 13 14.27 -3.13 -1.89
N VAL A 14 15.01 -2.05 -2.08
CA VAL A 14 16.47 -2.03 -2.11
C VAL A 14 16.96 -1.14 -0.97
N TYR A 15 17.85 -1.70 -0.16
CA TYR A 15 18.47 -1.01 0.96
C TYR A 15 19.97 -0.93 0.74
N ARG A 16 20.59 0.14 1.25
CA ARG A 16 22.03 0.19 1.42
C ARG A 16 22.39 -0.58 2.68
N LYS A 17 23.43 -1.39 2.62
CA LYS A 17 24.02 -2.04 3.79
C LYS A 17 24.55 -0.97 4.76
N GLN A 18 24.25 -1.06 6.05
CA GLN A 18 24.64 -0.02 7.01
C GLN A 18 26.09 -0.17 7.51
N SER A 19 26.60 -1.40 7.57
CA SER A 19 28.00 -1.68 7.87
C SER A 19 28.54 -2.79 6.97
N VAL A 20 29.84 -2.77 6.67
CA VAL A 20 30.51 -3.81 5.88
C VAL A 20 30.44 -5.18 6.58
N ASP A 21 30.31 -5.21 7.90
CA ASP A 21 30.32 -6.45 8.68
C ASP A 21 28.95 -7.13 8.78
N GLN A 22 27.86 -6.39 8.55
CA GLN A 22 26.52 -6.99 8.55
C GLN A 22 26.43 -8.09 7.49
N SER A 23 25.70 -9.18 7.73
CA SER A 23 25.50 -10.17 6.66
C SER A 23 24.17 -10.89 6.83
N GLY A 24 23.70 -11.49 5.74
CA GLY A 24 22.44 -12.23 5.74
C GLY A 24 21.25 -11.38 6.20
N GLN A 25 20.53 -11.89 7.21
CA GLN A 25 19.29 -11.29 7.69
C GLN A 25 19.50 -9.94 8.38
N GLU A 26 20.57 -9.74 9.13
CA GLU A 26 20.83 -8.51 9.88
C GLU A 26 20.86 -7.28 8.95
N ALA A 27 21.46 -7.43 7.75
CA ALA A 27 21.52 -6.37 6.75
C ALA A 27 20.13 -5.96 6.21
N LEU A 28 19.11 -6.82 6.35
CA LEU A 28 17.74 -6.58 5.91
C LEU A 28 16.85 -5.99 7.01
N MET A 29 17.27 -6.04 8.28
CA MET A 29 16.52 -5.55 9.43
C MET A 29 16.61 -4.03 9.54
N GLN A 30 16.12 -3.31 8.52
CA GLN A 30 16.15 -1.87 8.43
C GLN A 30 14.75 -1.27 8.36
N ARG A 31 14.57 -0.11 9.00
CA ARG A 31 13.35 0.70 8.87
C ARG A 31 13.12 1.05 7.40
N GLY A 32 11.85 1.07 6.97
CA GLY A 32 11.49 1.34 5.58
C GLY A 32 12.01 2.68 5.05
N LYS A 33 12.21 3.68 5.92
CA LYS A 33 12.80 4.98 5.56
C LYS A 33 14.24 4.91 5.02
N GLN A 34 14.94 3.79 5.23
CA GLN A 34 16.28 3.55 4.71
C GLN A 34 16.29 2.97 3.28
N THR A 35 15.10 2.77 2.69
CA THR A 35 14.95 2.31 1.30
C THR A 35 15.57 3.33 0.35
N VAL A 36 16.44 2.86 -0.55
CA VAL A 36 17.07 3.71 -1.59
C VAL A 36 16.39 3.57 -2.94
N ALA A 37 15.69 2.45 -3.16
CA ALA A 37 14.81 2.25 -4.29
C ALA A 37 13.75 1.19 -3.94
N ALA A 38 12.55 1.33 -4.48
CA ALA A 38 11.53 0.29 -4.38
C ALA A 38 10.70 0.26 -5.65
N GLY A 39 10.03 -0.86 -5.88
CA GLY A 39 9.18 -1.02 -7.04
C GLY A 39 8.30 -2.25 -6.96
N TYR A 40 7.43 -2.35 -7.95
CA TYR A 40 6.67 -3.55 -8.23
C TYR A 40 6.57 -3.79 -9.73
N CYS A 41 6.41 -5.06 -10.09
CA CYS A 41 6.04 -5.46 -11.44
C CYS A 41 4.63 -6.06 -11.39
N LEU A 42 3.69 -5.46 -12.10
CA LEU A 42 2.34 -5.97 -12.30
C LEU A 42 2.34 -6.88 -13.53
N TYR A 43 1.92 -8.13 -13.35
CA TYR A 43 1.65 -9.10 -14.41
C TYR A 43 0.14 -9.14 -14.65
N GLY A 44 -0.37 -8.17 -15.40
CA GLY A 44 -1.79 -8.05 -15.75
C GLY A 44 -2.02 -8.21 -17.25
N ALA A 45 -2.97 -7.44 -17.80
CA ALA A 45 -3.19 -7.37 -19.24
C ALA A 45 -1.94 -6.88 -20.01
N ALA A 46 -1.10 -6.09 -19.35
CA ALA A 46 0.26 -5.78 -19.76
C ALA A 46 1.20 -5.96 -18.55
N THR A 47 2.48 -6.17 -18.83
CA THR A 47 3.52 -6.20 -17.79
C THR A 47 4.01 -4.79 -17.54
N ILE A 48 3.82 -4.29 -16.31
CA ILE A 48 4.15 -2.90 -15.94
C ILE A 48 5.12 -2.91 -14.75
N LEU A 49 6.28 -2.30 -14.91
CA LEU A 49 7.24 -2.02 -13.84
C LEU A 49 7.00 -0.60 -13.32
N VAL A 50 6.71 -0.46 -12.03
CA VAL A 50 6.67 0.84 -11.35
C VAL A 50 7.82 0.90 -10.35
N ILE A 51 8.58 1.99 -10.37
CA ILE A 51 9.79 2.13 -9.56
C ILE A 51 10.00 3.57 -9.09
N SER A 52 10.60 3.71 -7.92
CA SER A 52 11.20 4.94 -7.43
C SER A 52 12.61 4.68 -6.94
N THR A 53 13.49 5.67 -7.16
CA THR A 53 14.86 5.74 -6.60
C THR A 53 15.04 6.98 -5.72
N GLY A 54 13.95 7.49 -5.13
CA GLY A 54 13.95 8.62 -4.18
C GLY A 54 13.60 9.98 -4.75
N ASN A 55 13.34 10.08 -6.06
CA ASN A 55 12.96 11.33 -6.74
C ASN A 55 11.66 11.14 -7.54
N GLY A 56 10.58 10.78 -6.85
CA GLY A 56 9.28 10.51 -7.47
C GLY A 56 9.16 9.09 -8.01
N VAL A 57 8.03 8.79 -8.66
CA VAL A 57 7.65 7.44 -9.11
C VAL A 57 7.44 7.44 -10.62
N ASN A 58 7.92 6.40 -11.30
CA ASN A 58 7.73 6.23 -12.75
C ASN A 58 7.28 4.81 -13.07
N GLY A 59 6.40 4.70 -14.08
CA GLY A 59 5.88 3.42 -14.58
C GLY A 59 6.29 3.16 -16.02
N PHE A 60 6.69 1.92 -16.28
CA PHE A 60 7.19 1.45 -17.56
C PHE A 60 6.40 0.22 -18.01
N THR A 61 5.97 0.18 -19.26
CA THR A 61 5.29 -0.98 -19.84
C THR A 61 6.26 -1.80 -20.68
N LEU A 62 6.24 -3.12 -20.52
CA LEU A 62 7.07 -4.04 -21.31
C LEU A 62 6.57 -4.10 -22.77
N ASP A 63 7.40 -3.67 -23.70
CA ASP A 63 7.28 -4.04 -25.12
C ASP A 63 7.80 -5.46 -25.29
N THR A 64 6.88 -6.43 -25.43
CA THR A 64 7.21 -7.85 -25.56
C THR A 64 7.92 -8.20 -26.87
N LYS A 65 7.81 -7.36 -27.91
CA LYS A 65 8.52 -7.58 -29.18
C LYS A 65 9.99 -7.20 -29.06
N LYS A 66 10.30 -6.18 -28.28
CA LYS A 66 11.67 -5.67 -28.07
C LYS A 66 12.34 -6.20 -26.80
N GLY A 67 11.55 -6.73 -25.85
CA GLY A 67 12.04 -7.13 -24.53
C GLY A 67 12.51 -5.94 -23.69
N GLN A 68 11.89 -4.76 -23.86
CA GLN A 68 12.30 -3.52 -23.21
C GLN A 68 11.14 -2.89 -22.45
N PHE A 69 11.42 -2.37 -21.26
CA PHE A 69 10.50 -1.54 -20.51
C PHE A 69 10.54 -0.10 -21.05
N ILE A 70 9.42 0.37 -21.58
CA ILE A 70 9.27 1.71 -22.15
C ILE A 70 8.55 2.59 -21.14
N LEU A 71 9.04 3.80 -20.90
CA LEU A 71 8.39 4.76 -19.99
C LEU A 71 7.00 5.12 -20.54
N THR A 72 5.95 4.78 -19.81
CA THR A 72 4.55 5.04 -20.20
C THR A 72 3.79 5.86 -19.16
N TYR A 73 4.27 5.90 -17.92
CA TYR A 73 3.70 6.68 -16.83
C TYR A 73 4.79 7.54 -16.18
N PRO A 74 5.16 8.68 -16.77
CA PRO A 74 6.13 9.60 -16.17
C PRO A 74 5.53 10.29 -14.95
N ASP A 75 6.37 10.51 -13.92
CA ASP A 75 6.05 11.30 -12.72
C ASP A 75 4.69 10.96 -12.07
N MET A 76 4.45 9.68 -11.80
CA MET A 76 3.23 9.21 -11.18
C MET A 76 3.00 9.92 -9.83
N ARG A 77 1.78 10.42 -9.65
CA ARG A 77 1.28 11.01 -8.40
C ARG A 77 -0.08 10.43 -8.08
N ILE A 78 -0.28 10.07 -6.81
CA ILE A 78 -1.59 9.64 -6.33
C ILE A 78 -2.48 10.88 -6.23
N PRO A 79 -3.74 10.84 -6.72
CA PRO A 79 -4.70 11.91 -6.47
C PRO A 79 -4.80 12.24 -4.98
N GLN A 80 -4.94 13.52 -4.62
CA GLN A 80 -5.01 13.93 -3.20
C GLN A 80 -6.22 13.32 -2.47
N ARG A 81 -7.30 13.09 -3.22
CA ARG A 81 -8.54 12.42 -2.83
C ARG A 81 -9.04 11.57 -3.99
N GLY A 82 -9.58 10.39 -3.69
CA GLY A 82 -10.23 9.51 -4.65
C GLY A 82 -11.71 9.30 -4.33
N ASN A 83 -12.31 8.30 -4.96
CA ASN A 83 -13.69 7.86 -4.72
C ASN A 83 -13.80 6.32 -4.74
N THR A 84 -12.74 5.64 -4.32
CA THR A 84 -12.64 4.18 -4.34
C THR A 84 -11.97 3.70 -3.07
N TYR A 85 -12.43 2.58 -2.51
CA TYR A 85 -11.76 1.89 -1.42
C TYR A 85 -11.50 0.43 -1.77
N TYR A 86 -10.33 -0.05 -1.34
CA TYR A 86 -9.79 -1.37 -1.67
C TYR A 86 -9.64 -2.23 -0.43
N PHE A 87 -10.76 -2.81 0.02
CA PHE A 87 -10.87 -3.60 1.24
C PHE A 87 -11.57 -4.94 0.96
N ASN A 88 -11.12 -6.01 1.63
CA ASN A 88 -11.82 -7.29 1.62
C ASN A 88 -13.00 -7.29 2.60
N GLU A 89 -14.17 -6.89 2.12
CA GLU A 89 -15.40 -6.77 2.94
C GLU A 89 -15.90 -8.07 3.56
N ALA A 90 -15.40 -9.24 3.14
CA ALA A 90 -15.69 -10.50 3.83
C ALA A 90 -15.23 -10.48 5.30
N ASN A 91 -14.25 -9.63 5.64
CA ASN A 91 -13.76 -9.45 7.00
C ASN A 91 -14.40 -8.25 7.74
N SER A 92 -15.43 -7.62 7.15
CA SER A 92 -15.94 -6.33 7.62
C SER A 92 -16.40 -6.31 9.08
N LEU A 93 -17.02 -7.40 9.52
CA LEU A 93 -17.50 -7.57 10.90
C LEU A 93 -16.37 -7.71 11.93
N THR A 94 -15.13 -7.94 11.48
CA THR A 94 -13.97 -8.17 12.35
C THR A 94 -13.03 -6.97 12.43
N TRP A 95 -13.30 -5.91 11.67
CA TRP A 95 -12.55 -4.66 11.73
C TRP A 95 -12.91 -3.84 12.97
N SER A 96 -12.08 -2.86 13.31
CA SER A 96 -12.42 -1.92 14.39
C SER A 96 -13.69 -1.12 14.06
N PRO A 97 -14.49 -0.75 15.07
CA PRO A 97 -15.65 0.12 14.90
C PRO A 97 -15.40 1.37 14.04
N GLY A 98 -14.22 1.97 14.13
CA GLY A 98 -13.79 3.17 13.39
C GLY A 98 -13.67 2.90 11.90
N ILE A 99 -13.01 1.80 11.50
CA ILE A 99 -12.96 1.38 10.09
C ILE A 99 -14.37 1.07 9.57
N GLN A 100 -15.18 0.34 10.36
CA GLN A 100 -16.55 0.03 9.97
C GLN A 100 -17.39 1.32 9.81
N SER A 101 -17.20 2.29 10.69
CA SER A 101 -17.85 3.60 10.67
C SER A 101 -17.47 4.38 9.42
N TRP A 102 -16.17 4.51 9.13
CA TRP A 102 -15.67 5.20 7.95
C TRP A 102 -16.21 4.58 6.66
N ILE A 103 -16.14 3.24 6.51
CA ILE A 103 -16.68 2.54 5.34
C ILE A 103 -18.18 2.79 5.16
N ARG A 104 -18.98 2.77 6.25
CA ARG A 104 -20.41 3.09 6.16
C ARG A 104 -20.64 4.53 5.69
N THR A 105 -19.86 5.48 6.20
CA THR A 105 -19.95 6.90 5.85
C THR A 105 -19.66 7.13 4.36
N ILE A 106 -18.52 6.66 3.84
CA ILE A 106 -18.15 6.87 2.43
C ILE A 106 -19.08 6.13 1.46
N LYS A 107 -19.66 4.99 1.85
CA LYS A 107 -20.65 4.27 1.03
C LYS A 107 -21.96 5.03 0.87
N GLN A 108 -22.33 5.82 1.87
CA GLN A 108 -23.55 6.61 1.85
C GLN A 108 -23.35 7.97 1.17
N GLY A 109 -22.12 8.31 0.76
CA GLY A 109 -21.79 9.65 0.26
C GLY A 109 -21.85 10.72 1.35
N LEU A 110 -21.68 10.31 2.61
CA LEU A 110 -21.67 11.21 3.77
C LEU A 110 -20.24 11.58 4.21
N GLY A 111 -19.23 11.12 3.47
CA GLY A 111 -17.84 11.51 3.67
C GLY A 111 -17.53 12.88 3.08
N GLU A 112 -16.28 13.33 3.18
CA GLU A 112 -15.87 14.69 2.78
C GLU A 112 -16.06 14.99 1.28
N THR A 113 -16.09 13.97 0.43
CA THR A 113 -16.39 14.14 -1.01
C THR A 113 -17.85 14.47 -1.30
N GLY A 114 -18.78 14.08 -0.43
CA GLY A 114 -20.21 14.06 -0.74
C GLY A 114 -20.63 13.00 -1.78
N GLU A 115 -19.72 12.13 -2.23
CA GLU A 115 -19.97 11.09 -3.23
C GLU A 115 -19.85 9.68 -2.64
N GLN A 116 -20.61 8.73 -3.21
CA GLN A 116 -20.49 7.33 -2.82
C GLN A 116 -19.20 6.72 -3.37
N TYR A 117 -18.38 6.14 -2.49
CA TYR A 117 -17.17 5.47 -2.92
C TYR A 117 -17.49 4.11 -3.56
N ARG A 118 -16.78 3.78 -4.64
CA ARG A 118 -16.82 2.44 -5.23
C ARG A 118 -15.95 1.48 -4.43
N GLN A 119 -16.40 0.23 -4.30
CA GLN A 119 -15.59 -0.86 -3.79
C GLN A 119 -14.86 -1.53 -4.96
N ILE A 120 -13.55 -1.73 -4.82
CA ILE A 120 -12.77 -2.59 -5.73
C ILE A 120 -11.86 -3.46 -4.88
N TYR A 121 -11.85 -4.77 -5.09
CA TYR A 121 -10.85 -5.64 -4.44
C TYR A 121 -10.47 -6.78 -5.38
N MET A 122 -9.31 -6.68 -6.01
CA MET A 122 -8.78 -7.68 -6.94
C MET A 122 -8.15 -8.88 -6.21
N GLY A 123 -7.84 -8.73 -4.91
CA GLY A 123 -7.23 -9.79 -4.12
C GLY A 123 -5.76 -10.04 -4.46
N ALA A 124 -5.13 -9.13 -5.21
CA ALA A 124 -3.69 -9.10 -5.43
C ALA A 124 -3.18 -7.71 -5.06
N LEU A 125 -2.34 -7.66 -4.02
CA LEU A 125 -1.83 -6.40 -3.47
C LEU A 125 -1.23 -5.47 -4.55
N VAL A 126 -0.46 -6.03 -5.50
CA VAL A 126 0.14 -5.26 -6.60
C VAL A 126 -0.91 -4.68 -7.55
N ALA A 127 -1.99 -5.41 -7.82
CA ALA A 127 -3.03 -4.96 -8.73
C ALA A 127 -3.88 -3.85 -8.07
N ASP A 128 -4.28 -4.05 -6.81
CA ASP A 128 -5.02 -3.05 -6.03
C ASP A 128 -4.17 -1.78 -5.84
N LEU A 129 -2.88 -1.93 -5.52
CA LEU A 129 -1.93 -0.81 -5.46
C LEU A 129 -1.83 -0.06 -6.78
N HIS A 130 -1.67 -0.76 -7.91
CA HIS A 130 -1.51 -0.10 -9.21
C HIS A 130 -2.74 0.72 -9.58
N GLN A 131 -3.94 0.19 -9.32
CA GLN A 131 -5.18 0.94 -9.55
C GLN A 131 -5.27 2.16 -8.62
N LEU A 132 -4.92 2.02 -7.34
CA LEU A 132 -4.87 3.13 -6.40
C LEU A 132 -3.87 4.21 -6.82
N MET A 133 -2.71 3.83 -7.36
CA MET A 133 -1.71 4.78 -7.85
C MET A 133 -2.23 5.67 -8.97
N LEU A 134 -3.20 5.19 -9.76
CA LEU A 134 -3.80 5.93 -10.88
C LEU A 134 -5.09 6.66 -10.48
N ALA A 135 -5.96 6.02 -9.69
CA ALA A 135 -7.31 6.50 -9.41
C ALA A 135 -7.46 7.14 -8.02
N GLY A 136 -6.46 7.00 -7.15
CA GLY A 136 -6.54 7.42 -5.75
C GLY A 136 -7.48 6.52 -4.93
N GLY A 137 -7.83 7.03 -3.76
CA GLY A 137 -8.64 6.33 -2.76
C GLY A 137 -7.80 5.66 -1.68
N VAL A 138 -8.39 4.67 -1.01
CA VAL A 138 -7.77 4.03 0.18
C VAL A 138 -7.73 2.53 0.03
N PHE A 139 -6.54 1.95 0.11
CA PHE A 139 -6.36 0.53 0.32
C PHE A 139 -6.28 0.23 1.82
N GLY A 140 -6.89 -0.87 2.24
CA GLY A 140 -6.77 -1.33 3.62
C GLY A 140 -6.71 -2.83 3.76
N TYR A 141 -5.69 -3.26 4.50
CA TYR A 141 -5.56 -4.58 5.10
C TYR A 141 -5.35 -4.42 6.62
N PRO A 142 -6.39 -3.98 7.35
CA PRO A 142 -6.26 -3.68 8.77
C PRO A 142 -6.03 -4.94 9.61
N ALA A 143 -5.72 -4.74 10.90
CA ALA A 143 -5.79 -5.80 11.88
C ALA A 143 -7.24 -6.34 11.96
N ASP A 144 -7.36 -7.63 12.23
CA ASP A 144 -8.64 -8.26 12.52
C ASP A 144 -8.49 -9.21 13.72
N ALA A 145 -9.61 -9.66 14.28
CA ALA A 145 -9.61 -10.54 15.45
C ALA A 145 -8.82 -11.85 15.25
N ARG A 146 -8.63 -12.32 14.01
CA ARG A 146 -7.84 -13.52 13.68
C ARG A 146 -6.38 -13.20 13.37
N ASN A 147 -6.10 -11.99 12.90
CA ASN A 147 -4.80 -11.50 12.47
C ASN A 147 -4.53 -10.14 13.12
N PRO A 148 -4.23 -10.11 14.43
CA PRO A 148 -4.06 -8.87 15.17
C PRO A 148 -2.85 -8.05 14.68
N ARG A 149 -1.85 -8.71 14.07
CA ARG A 149 -0.70 -8.08 13.40
C ARG A 149 -0.88 -7.94 11.88
N GLY A 150 -2.11 -8.01 11.38
CA GLY A 150 -2.39 -8.04 9.94
C GLY A 150 -1.83 -9.28 9.23
N LYS A 151 -1.85 -9.26 7.89
CA LYS A 151 -1.38 -10.38 7.06
C LYS A 151 -0.19 -10.06 6.16
N LEU A 152 -0.01 -8.79 5.82
CA LEU A 152 1.03 -8.35 4.90
C LEU A 152 2.36 -8.23 5.64
N ARG A 153 3.47 -8.58 5.00
CA ARG A 153 4.79 -8.54 5.61
C ARG A 153 5.43 -7.18 5.46
N LEU A 154 6.00 -6.70 6.55
CA LEU A 154 6.60 -5.38 6.62
C LEU A 154 7.73 -5.20 5.60
N LEU A 155 8.71 -6.10 5.57
CA LEU A 155 9.96 -5.85 4.83
C LEU A 155 9.81 -5.88 3.30
N TYR A 156 8.94 -6.74 2.77
CA TYR A 156 8.84 -7.00 1.32
C TYR A 156 7.44 -6.78 0.74
N GLU A 157 6.47 -6.34 1.56
CA GLU A 157 5.18 -5.83 1.08
C GLU A 157 4.97 -4.40 1.61
N GLY A 158 4.94 -4.21 2.92
CA GLY A 158 4.65 -2.92 3.57
C GLY A 158 5.63 -1.79 3.23
N ASN A 159 6.92 -1.98 3.52
CA ASN A 159 7.99 -1.00 3.31
C ASN A 159 8.11 -0.56 1.84
N PRO A 160 8.30 -1.48 0.86
CA PRO A 160 8.45 -1.06 -0.54
C PRO A 160 7.22 -0.36 -1.09
N ILE A 161 6.01 -0.78 -0.72
CA ILE A 161 4.77 -0.10 -1.12
C ILE A 161 4.70 1.28 -0.49
N SER A 162 4.92 1.38 0.83
CA SER A 162 4.83 2.64 1.56
C SER A 162 5.83 3.67 1.03
N TYR A 163 7.03 3.22 0.63
CA TYR A 163 8.02 4.07 -0.02
C TYR A 163 7.48 4.66 -1.33
N LEU A 164 6.86 3.83 -2.19
CA LEU A 164 6.24 4.30 -3.44
C LEU A 164 5.07 5.24 -3.19
N ILE A 165 4.20 4.92 -2.22
CA ILE A 165 3.05 5.74 -1.87
C ILE A 165 3.49 7.14 -1.46
N GLU A 166 4.46 7.26 -0.56
CA GLU A 166 4.96 8.56 -0.11
C GLU A 166 5.70 9.32 -1.20
N GLN A 167 6.49 8.64 -2.02
CA GLN A 167 7.15 9.23 -3.20
C GLN A 167 6.13 9.75 -4.24
N ALA A 168 4.96 9.14 -4.32
CA ALA A 168 3.86 9.59 -5.18
C ALA A 168 2.92 10.60 -4.48
N GLY A 169 3.23 11.04 -3.26
CA GLY A 169 2.49 12.07 -2.53
C GLY A 169 1.32 11.56 -1.67
N GLY A 170 1.11 10.25 -1.57
CA GLY A 170 0.12 9.64 -0.69
C GLY A 170 0.59 9.50 0.77
N VAL A 171 -0.19 8.77 1.56
CA VAL A 171 0.11 8.46 2.97
C VAL A 171 0.01 6.96 3.18
N SER A 172 0.93 6.39 3.97
CA SER A 172 0.92 4.97 4.34
C SER A 172 1.18 4.80 5.84
N VAL A 173 0.27 4.10 6.51
CA VAL A 173 0.30 3.89 7.97
C VAL A 173 -0.11 2.48 8.35
N VAL A 174 0.25 2.12 9.58
CA VAL A 174 -0.36 1.02 10.32
C VAL A 174 -1.45 1.61 11.21
N GLY A 175 -2.67 1.09 11.10
CA GLY A 175 -3.76 1.43 12.02
C GLY A 175 -3.57 0.65 13.31
N SER A 176 -3.38 1.34 14.43
CA SER A 176 -3.28 0.74 15.76
C SER A 176 -4.24 1.43 16.73
N SER A 177 -4.56 0.77 17.85
CA SER A 177 -5.30 1.36 18.96
C SER A 177 -4.60 2.57 19.58
N SER A 178 -3.30 2.77 19.33
CA SER A 178 -2.52 3.91 19.82
C SER A 178 -2.43 5.05 18.79
N GLY A 179 -3.30 5.03 17.77
CA GLY A 179 -3.28 5.94 16.63
C GLY A 179 -2.48 5.42 15.44
N PRO A 180 -2.53 6.13 14.30
CA PRO A 180 -1.82 5.75 13.09
C PRO A 180 -0.31 6.01 13.22
N GLN A 181 0.50 4.98 12.95
CA GLN A 181 1.96 5.11 12.86
C GLN A 181 2.41 4.98 11.41
N ARG A 182 3.33 5.84 10.96
CA ARG A 182 3.92 5.76 9.62
C ARG A 182 4.69 4.45 9.43
N VAL A 183 4.37 3.71 8.36
CA VAL A 183 4.95 2.37 8.09
C VAL A 183 6.47 2.43 7.99
N LEU A 184 7.01 3.44 7.30
CA LEU A 184 8.45 3.57 7.05
C LEU A 184 9.28 3.83 8.31
N ASP A 185 8.65 4.22 9.42
CA ASP A 185 9.32 4.47 10.69
C ASP A 185 9.35 3.25 11.62
N ILE A 186 8.63 2.16 11.28
CA ILE A 186 8.58 0.93 12.05
C ILE A 186 9.94 0.24 12.02
N GLU A 187 10.40 -0.14 13.21
CA GLU A 187 11.60 -0.95 13.39
C GLU A 187 11.26 -2.44 13.23
N PRO A 188 11.81 -3.12 12.22
CA PRO A 188 11.55 -4.54 12.04
C PRO A 188 12.24 -5.34 13.15
N LEU A 189 11.49 -6.25 13.77
CA LEU A 189 11.94 -7.16 14.82
C LEU A 189 12.19 -8.57 14.27
N GLU A 190 11.52 -8.95 13.19
CA GLU A 190 11.68 -10.25 12.52
C GLU A 190 11.56 -10.14 10.99
N LEU A 191 12.24 -11.02 10.24
CA LEU A 191 12.28 -10.99 8.78
C LEU A 191 10.89 -11.12 8.13
N HIS A 192 9.98 -11.83 8.77
CA HIS A 192 8.63 -12.11 8.28
C HIS A 192 7.56 -11.41 9.11
N GLN A 193 7.92 -10.30 9.76
CA GLN A 193 7.02 -9.49 10.57
C GLN A 193 5.83 -9.08 9.72
N ARG A 194 4.64 -9.24 10.29
CA ARG A 194 3.40 -8.78 9.67
C ARG A 194 2.97 -7.49 10.34
N GLU A 195 2.39 -6.62 9.54
CA GLU A 195 1.74 -5.41 10.03
C GLU A 195 0.37 -5.21 9.36
N PRO A 196 -0.60 -4.61 10.06
CA PRO A 196 -1.73 -3.96 9.41
C PRO A 196 -1.23 -2.92 8.42
N LEU A 197 -1.89 -2.75 7.28
CA LEU A 197 -1.42 -1.79 6.28
C LEU A 197 -2.60 -1.03 5.69
N ILE A 198 -2.54 0.29 5.79
CA ILE A 198 -3.51 1.21 5.20
C ILE A 198 -2.73 2.29 4.46
N PHE A 199 -3.04 2.51 3.19
CA PHE A 199 -2.38 3.54 2.39
C PHE A 199 -3.31 4.11 1.34
N GLY A 200 -3.01 5.31 0.87
CA GLY A 200 -3.88 5.95 -0.09
C GLY A 200 -3.60 7.41 -0.37
N SER A 201 -4.58 8.00 -1.05
CA SER A 201 -4.80 9.43 -1.17
C SER A 201 -4.77 10.11 0.19
N ARG A 202 -4.02 11.22 0.28
CA ARG A 202 -3.72 11.89 1.55
C ARG A 202 -4.98 12.31 2.31
N GLU A 203 -5.91 12.95 1.62
CA GLU A 203 -7.12 13.49 2.25
C GLU A 203 -8.04 12.36 2.71
N ASP A 204 -8.16 11.29 1.94
CA ASP A 204 -8.96 10.12 2.33
C ASP A 204 -8.40 9.43 3.58
N ILE A 205 -7.08 9.35 3.69
CA ILE A 205 -6.41 8.77 4.86
C ILE A 205 -6.63 9.65 6.10
N TYR A 206 -6.57 10.98 5.95
CA TYR A 206 -6.84 11.90 7.06
C TYR A 206 -8.29 11.88 7.50
N GLU A 207 -9.25 11.79 6.57
CA GLU A 207 -10.66 11.59 6.91
C GLU A 207 -10.85 10.29 7.69
N LEU A 208 -10.23 9.18 7.26
CA LEU A 208 -10.26 7.91 7.99
C LEU A 208 -9.75 8.07 9.43
N TYR A 209 -8.70 8.86 9.68
CA TYR A 209 -8.19 9.07 11.04
C TYR A 209 -9.23 9.64 11.99
N THR A 210 -10.07 10.56 11.51
CA THR A 210 -11.15 11.16 12.33
C THR A 210 -12.19 10.13 12.80
N HIS A 211 -12.24 8.94 12.18
CA HIS A 211 -13.07 7.83 12.60
C HIS A 211 -12.34 6.85 13.52
N LEU A 212 -11.02 6.78 13.46
CA LEU A 212 -10.20 5.95 14.35
C LEU A 212 -10.02 6.60 15.72
N GLU A 213 -9.88 7.93 15.79
CA GLU A 213 -9.71 8.69 17.05
C GLU A 213 -10.97 8.73 17.91
N LYS A 214 -12.15 8.42 17.36
CA LYS A 214 -13.42 8.37 18.10
C LYS A 214 -13.62 7.07 18.91
N GLU A 215 -12.62 6.19 18.92
CA GLU A 215 -12.64 4.90 19.64
C GLU A 215 -12.12 4.99 21.09
N ASP A 216 -11.49 6.10 21.47
CA ASP A 216 -11.00 6.40 22.83
C ASP A 216 -11.97 7.30 23.63
#